data_AF-A0A2N2DKZ8-F1
#
_entry.id   AF-A0A2N2DKZ8-F1
#
_cell.length_a   1.000
_cell.length_b   1.000
_cell.length_c   1.000
_cell.angle_alpha   90.00
_cell.angle_beta   90.00
_cell.angle_gamma   90.00
#
_symmetry.space_group_name_H-M   'P 1'
#
loop_
_entity.id
_entity.type
_entity.pdbx_description
1 polymer ?
#
loop_
_entity_poly.entity_id
_entity_poly.type
_entity_poly.pdbx_seq_one_letter_code
_entity_poly.pdbx_strand_id
1 'polypeptide(L)'
;MAEKKKPEKSAAPDKPDKLPEKPDHLPEKPARKNTVESDPWQQAFADDNTILIKRTVRSGQCIQFDGNVVVMGDVNPGSEIIAAGNVVVMGALRGVVHAGATGREDATVSAFKLQPTQLRIANHITRAPDGDYVAPEHPEIARIKDGVVVIETYQMGQDRQSKIG
;
A
#
# COMPACT_ATOMS: atom_id res chain seq x y z
N MET A 1 17.88 30.46 78.22
CA MET A 1 19.11 30.85 77.50
C MET A 1 19.22 30.01 76.24
N ALA A 2 19.60 30.66 75.14
CA ALA A 2 19.67 30.06 73.82
C ALA A 2 20.86 29.10 73.70
N GLU A 3 20.73 28.05 72.90
CA GLU A 3 21.82 27.68 71.99
C GLU A 3 21.25 26.98 70.74
N LYS A 4 21.30 27.70 69.63
CA LYS A 4 20.95 27.21 68.29
C LYS A 4 22.02 26.20 67.86
N LYS A 5 21.67 24.92 67.76
CA LYS A 5 22.53 23.92 67.11
C LYS A 5 22.28 23.93 65.59
N LYS A 6 23.34 24.28 64.87
CA LYS A 6 23.49 24.42 63.42
C LYS A 6 23.13 23.11 62.69
N PRO A 7 22.47 23.14 61.51
CA PRO A 7 22.23 21.92 60.73
C PRO A 7 23.52 21.45 60.03
N GLU A 8 23.84 20.16 60.17
CA GLU A 8 24.89 19.49 59.39
C GLU A 8 24.43 19.30 57.94
N LYS A 9 25.30 19.70 57.01
CA LYS A 9 25.13 19.50 55.57
C LYS A 9 25.33 18.01 55.27
N SER A 10 24.27 17.35 54.81
CA SER A 10 24.36 16.05 54.13
C SER A 10 24.95 16.28 52.73
N ALA A 11 26.09 15.64 52.45
CA ALA A 11 26.73 15.63 51.15
C ALA A 11 25.90 14.78 50.18
N ALA A 12 25.55 15.33 49.02
CA ALA A 12 24.94 14.58 47.92
C ALA A 12 25.98 13.62 47.30
N PRO A 13 25.60 12.40 46.89
CA PRO A 13 26.50 11.50 46.19
C PRO A 13 26.82 12.01 44.77
N ASP A 14 28.04 11.74 44.33
CA ASP A 14 28.62 12.12 43.03
C ASP A 14 27.72 11.75 41.84
N LYS A 15 27.59 12.67 40.89
CA LYS A 15 26.96 12.42 39.59
C LYS A 15 27.87 11.48 38.77
N PRO A 16 27.37 10.38 38.18
CA PRO A 16 28.14 9.62 37.22
C PRO A 16 28.26 10.37 35.89
N ASP A 17 29.31 10.02 35.16
CA ASP A 17 29.97 10.73 34.07
C ASP A 17 29.09 11.23 32.91
N LYS A 18 29.59 12.31 32.28
CA LYS A 18 29.11 12.89 31.02
C LYS A 18 28.71 11.82 29.99
N LEU A 19 27.54 11.99 29.37
CA LEU A 19 27.20 11.33 28.11
C LEU A 19 28.28 11.65 27.05
N PRO A 20 28.65 10.69 26.18
CA PRO A 20 29.62 10.95 25.13
C PRO A 20 29.13 12.04 24.18
N GLU A 21 30.00 13.00 23.88
CA GLU A 21 29.74 14.08 22.92
C GLU A 21 29.53 13.47 21.52
N LYS A 22 28.55 14.01 20.78
CA LYS A 22 28.25 13.54 19.41
C LYS A 22 29.44 13.86 18.51
N PRO A 23 29.86 12.96 17.60
CA PRO A 23 30.96 13.25 16.67
C PRO A 23 30.58 14.42 15.74
N ASP A 24 31.43 15.44 15.70
CA ASP A 24 31.14 16.72 15.03
C ASP A 24 31.09 16.65 13.49
N HIS A 25 31.41 15.54 12.85
CA HIS A 25 31.46 15.45 11.39
C HIS A 25 30.83 14.15 10.86
N LEU A 26 29.57 14.25 10.41
CA LEU A 26 29.05 13.33 9.40
C LEU A 26 29.75 13.67 8.07
N PRO A 27 30.19 12.68 7.27
CA PRO A 27 30.77 12.96 5.96
C PRO A 27 29.73 13.69 5.10
N GLU A 28 30.08 14.87 4.60
CA GLU A 28 29.23 15.63 3.67
C GLU A 28 28.89 14.74 2.47
N LYS A 29 27.60 14.62 2.17
CA LYS A 29 27.14 13.92 0.96
C LYS A 29 27.77 14.61 -0.25
N PRO A 30 28.46 13.87 -1.14
CA PRO A 30 29.06 14.47 -2.31
C PRO A 30 27.97 15.14 -3.16
N ALA A 31 28.19 16.40 -3.52
CA ALA A 31 27.32 17.17 -4.39
C ALA A 31 27.07 16.40 -5.69
N ARG A 32 25.84 15.92 -5.87
CA ARG A 32 25.43 15.16 -7.06
C ARG A 32 25.49 16.11 -8.27
N LYS A 33 26.35 15.82 -9.24
CA LYS A 33 26.37 16.50 -10.54
C LYS A 33 25.06 16.21 -11.27
N ASN A 34 24.38 17.27 -11.71
CA ASN A 34 23.15 17.21 -12.49
C ASN A 34 23.38 16.51 -13.83
N THR A 35 23.02 15.24 -13.92
CA THR A 35 22.68 14.57 -15.18
C THR A 35 21.39 13.81 -14.87
N VAL A 36 20.26 14.42 -15.19
CA VAL A 36 18.93 13.83 -14.99
C VAL A 36 18.68 12.83 -16.12
N GLU A 37 19.30 11.66 -16.02
CA GLU A 37 18.65 10.45 -16.50
C GLU A 37 17.64 10.09 -15.40
N SER A 38 16.35 10.20 -15.72
CA SER A 38 15.27 9.91 -14.78
C SER A 38 15.40 8.46 -14.31
N ASP A 39 15.69 8.27 -13.03
CA ASP A 39 15.70 6.95 -12.41
C ASP A 39 14.34 6.29 -12.68
N PRO A 40 14.28 5.15 -13.39
CA PRO A 40 13.01 4.45 -13.68
C PRO A 40 12.21 4.14 -12.42
N TRP A 41 12.90 4.02 -11.28
CA TRP A 41 12.28 3.83 -9.98
C TRP A 41 11.54 5.08 -9.51
N GLN A 42 12.01 6.30 -9.81
CA GLN A 42 11.29 7.54 -9.47
C GLN A 42 9.98 7.69 -10.25
N GLN A 43 9.95 7.22 -11.51
CA GLN A 43 8.71 7.24 -12.31
C GLN A 43 7.70 6.19 -11.84
N ALA A 44 8.17 5.05 -11.34
CA ALA A 44 7.33 3.98 -10.80
C ALA A 44 6.69 4.31 -9.43
N PHE A 45 7.21 5.32 -8.72
CA PHE A 45 6.67 5.82 -7.45
C PHE A 45 5.86 7.11 -7.60
N ALA A 46 5.21 7.34 -8.76
CA ALA A 46 4.25 8.44 -8.88
C ALA A 46 3.32 8.43 -7.66
N ASP A 47 3.27 9.56 -6.94
CA ASP A 47 2.90 9.76 -5.52
C ASP A 47 1.48 9.30 -5.10
N ASP A 48 1.13 8.04 -5.33
CA ASP A 48 -0.11 7.47 -4.85
C ASP A 48 0.11 6.89 -3.45
N ASN A 49 -0.43 7.58 -2.45
CA ASN A 49 -0.52 7.07 -1.08
C ASN A 49 -1.04 5.62 -1.10
N THR A 50 -0.59 4.78 -0.17
CA THR A 50 -1.02 3.38 -0.11
C THR A 50 -1.43 3.00 1.30
N ILE A 51 -2.62 2.41 1.46
CA ILE A 51 -3.07 1.82 2.72
C ILE A 51 -2.90 0.30 2.69
N LEU A 52 -2.34 -0.25 3.78
CA LEU A 52 -2.20 -1.68 3.99
C LEU A 52 -3.18 -2.18 5.05
N ILE A 53 -4.16 -2.97 4.62
CA ILE A 53 -5.16 -3.61 5.48
C ILE A 53 -4.68 -5.03 5.82
N LYS A 54 -4.17 -5.22 7.05
CA LYS A 54 -3.60 -6.50 7.51
C LYS A 54 -4.64 -7.52 8.02
N ARG A 55 -5.84 -7.54 7.42
CA ARG A 55 -6.97 -8.38 7.83
C ARG A 55 -7.97 -8.58 6.70
N THR A 56 -8.79 -9.62 6.82
CA THR A 56 -9.98 -9.80 5.99
C THR A 56 -10.94 -8.61 6.14
N VAL A 57 -11.49 -8.15 5.01
CA VAL A 57 -12.61 -7.20 4.95
C VAL A 57 -13.91 -8.00 4.96
N ARG A 58 -14.72 -7.80 5.99
CA ARG A 58 -15.94 -8.59 6.27
C ARG A 58 -17.19 -7.89 5.70
N SER A 59 -18.27 -8.66 5.55
CA SER A 59 -19.56 -8.12 5.10
C SER A 59 -19.99 -6.88 5.90
N GLY A 60 -20.52 -5.88 5.20
CA GLY A 60 -20.92 -4.58 5.75
C GLY A 60 -19.78 -3.58 5.95
N GLN A 61 -18.53 -3.97 5.73
CA GLN A 61 -17.40 -3.04 5.80
C GLN A 61 -17.14 -2.38 4.45
N CYS A 62 -16.92 -1.06 4.48
CA CYS A 62 -16.48 -0.28 3.33
C CYS A 62 -15.12 0.34 3.63
N ILE A 63 -14.15 0.11 2.75
CA ILE A 63 -12.82 0.73 2.79
C ILE A 63 -12.74 1.73 1.65
N GLN A 64 -12.65 3.02 1.96
CA GLN A 64 -12.45 4.07 0.96
C GLN A 64 -11.12 4.76 1.20
N PHE A 65 -10.31 4.91 0.14
CA PHE A 65 -8.98 5.49 0.25
C PHE A 65 -8.57 6.27 -1.00
N ASP A 66 -7.98 7.46 -0.77
CA ASP A 66 -7.45 8.33 -1.82
C ASP A 66 -6.02 7.91 -2.20
N GLY A 67 -5.93 6.75 -2.85
CA GLY A 67 -4.68 6.13 -3.27
C GLY A 67 -4.86 4.65 -3.56
N ASN A 68 -3.79 3.87 -3.42
CA ASN A 68 -3.82 2.42 -3.59
C ASN A 68 -4.28 1.70 -2.31
N VAL A 69 -4.96 0.57 -2.46
CA VAL A 69 -5.38 -0.29 -1.34
C VAL A 69 -4.75 -1.67 -1.48
N VAL A 70 -4.05 -2.13 -0.43
CA VAL A 70 -3.54 -3.49 -0.34
C VAL A 70 -4.22 -4.21 0.83
N VAL A 71 -4.79 -5.38 0.57
CA VAL A 71 -5.42 -6.23 1.58
C VAL A 71 -4.61 -7.51 1.75
N MET A 72 -4.11 -7.76 2.96
CA MET A 72 -3.47 -9.01 3.35
C MET A 72 -4.51 -9.96 3.93
N GLY A 73 -5.39 -10.46 3.07
CA GLY A 73 -6.49 -11.35 3.43
C GLY A 73 -7.61 -11.33 2.40
N ASP A 74 -8.75 -11.89 2.79
CA ASP A 74 -9.94 -11.97 1.94
C ASP A 74 -10.77 -10.68 1.96
N VAL A 75 -11.59 -10.50 0.93
CA VAL A 75 -12.62 -9.47 0.85
C VAL A 75 -13.94 -10.20 0.63
N ASN A 76 -14.74 -10.31 1.68
CA ASN A 76 -15.90 -11.21 1.69
C ASN A 76 -17.11 -10.61 0.96
N PRO A 77 -18.11 -11.44 0.58
CA PRO A 77 -19.37 -10.92 0.03
C PRO A 77 -20.00 -9.87 0.96
N GLY A 78 -20.56 -8.82 0.35
CA GLY A 78 -21.16 -7.69 1.07
C GLY A 78 -20.16 -6.69 1.65
N SER A 79 -18.86 -6.86 1.42
CA SER A 79 -17.85 -5.81 1.67
C SER A 79 -17.59 -4.96 0.42
N GLU A 80 -17.03 -3.77 0.61
CA GLU A 80 -16.72 -2.82 -0.46
C GLU A 80 -15.31 -2.22 -0.29
N ILE A 81 -14.57 -2.13 -1.39
CA ILE A 81 -13.29 -1.41 -1.49
C ILE A 81 -13.39 -0.36 -2.58
N ILE A 82 -13.14 0.91 -2.23
CA ILE A 82 -13.11 2.05 -3.15
C ILE A 82 -11.73 2.70 -3.05
N ALA A 83 -10.97 2.67 -4.15
CA ALA A 83 -9.62 3.20 -4.23
C ALA A 83 -9.52 4.20 -5.39
N ALA A 84 -8.90 5.36 -5.15
CA ALA A 84 -8.55 6.28 -6.23
C ALA A 84 -7.48 5.71 -7.17
N GLY A 85 -6.64 4.78 -6.68
CA GLY A 85 -5.62 4.07 -7.44
C GLY A 85 -5.93 2.58 -7.60
N ASN A 86 -4.89 1.76 -7.48
CA ASN A 86 -4.93 0.32 -7.65
C ASN A 86 -5.47 -0.41 -6.40
N VAL A 87 -5.97 -1.62 -6.61
CA VAL A 87 -6.36 -2.53 -5.51
C VAL A 87 -5.62 -3.86 -5.66
N VAL A 88 -4.97 -4.30 -4.59
CA VAL A 88 -4.32 -5.61 -4.52
C VAL A 88 -4.89 -6.39 -3.33
N VAL A 89 -5.43 -7.58 -3.60
CA VAL A 89 -5.96 -8.47 -2.57
C VAL A 89 -5.15 -9.75 -2.54
N MET A 90 -4.35 -9.93 -1.50
CA MET A 90 -3.56 -11.13 -1.25
C MET A 90 -4.43 -12.25 -0.67
N GLY A 91 -5.49 -12.60 -1.39
CA GLY A 91 -6.56 -13.50 -0.97
C GLY A 91 -7.68 -13.57 -2.00
N ALA A 92 -8.87 -14.00 -1.57
CA ALA A 92 -10.04 -14.04 -2.41
C ALA A 92 -10.84 -12.72 -2.33
N LEU A 93 -11.09 -12.11 -3.49
CA LEU A 93 -11.95 -10.95 -3.64
C LEU A 93 -13.36 -11.41 -4.04
N ARG A 94 -14.32 -11.36 -3.11
CA ARG A 94 -15.73 -11.77 -3.29
C ARG A 94 -16.73 -10.64 -3.03
N GLY A 95 -16.25 -9.47 -2.63
CA GLY A 95 -17.06 -8.27 -2.40
C GLY A 95 -17.19 -7.40 -3.65
N VAL A 96 -17.53 -6.13 -3.43
CA VAL A 96 -17.50 -5.08 -4.43
C VAL A 96 -16.14 -4.38 -4.41
N VAL A 97 -15.60 -4.09 -5.59
CA VAL A 97 -14.37 -3.30 -5.72
C VAL A 97 -14.54 -2.20 -6.77
N HIS A 98 -14.00 -1.02 -6.48
CA HIS A 98 -13.90 0.11 -7.38
C HIS A 98 -12.49 0.69 -7.32
N ALA A 99 -11.66 0.32 -8.29
CA ALA A 99 -10.34 0.92 -8.49
C ALA A 99 -10.44 2.12 -9.43
N GLY A 100 -9.47 3.03 -9.35
CA GLY A 100 -9.47 4.23 -10.18
C GLY A 100 -10.71 5.11 -9.97
N ALA A 101 -11.27 5.16 -8.76
CA ALA A 101 -12.58 5.76 -8.47
C ALA A 101 -12.69 7.25 -8.84
N THR A 102 -11.55 7.93 -9.04
CA THR A 102 -11.43 9.32 -9.50
C THR A 102 -11.41 9.46 -11.04
N GLY A 103 -11.69 8.39 -11.78
CA GLY A 103 -11.68 8.36 -13.26
C GLY A 103 -10.38 7.83 -13.86
N ARG A 104 -9.57 7.13 -13.06
CA ARG A 104 -8.24 6.66 -13.46
C ARG A 104 -8.32 5.30 -14.15
N GLU A 105 -8.29 5.30 -15.49
CA GLU A 105 -8.48 4.09 -16.31
C GLU A 105 -7.27 3.15 -16.35
N ASP A 106 -6.06 3.61 -16.01
CA ASP A 106 -4.86 2.77 -15.88
C ASP A 106 -4.81 1.99 -14.55
N ALA A 107 -5.79 2.19 -13.66
CA ALA A 107 -5.88 1.47 -12.40
C ALA A 107 -6.18 -0.03 -12.62
N THR A 108 -5.64 -0.85 -11.74
CA THR A 108 -5.78 -2.31 -11.80
C THR A 108 -6.36 -2.88 -10.52
N VAL A 109 -7.00 -4.04 -10.64
CA VAL A 109 -7.43 -4.86 -9.50
C VAL A 109 -6.79 -6.22 -9.63
N SER A 110 -5.99 -6.63 -8.65
CA SER A 110 -5.35 -7.94 -8.64
C SER A 110 -5.79 -8.74 -7.41
N ALA A 111 -6.02 -10.03 -7.59
CA ALA A 111 -6.33 -10.93 -6.47
C ALA A 111 -5.81 -12.35 -6.72
N PHE A 112 -5.59 -13.13 -5.65
CA PHE A 112 -5.33 -14.57 -5.79
C PHE A 112 -6.54 -15.31 -6.32
N LYS A 113 -7.75 -14.86 -5.95
CA LYS A 113 -9.00 -15.31 -6.57
C LYS A 113 -9.89 -14.11 -6.83
N LEU A 114 -10.08 -13.76 -8.09
CA LEU A 114 -10.85 -12.58 -8.50
C LEU A 114 -12.31 -12.96 -8.77
N GLN A 115 -13.10 -13.07 -7.69
CA GLN A 115 -14.51 -13.49 -7.74
C GLN A 115 -15.49 -12.38 -7.28
N PRO A 116 -15.31 -11.11 -7.67
CA PRO A 116 -16.10 -10.02 -7.13
C PRO A 116 -17.56 -10.13 -7.55
N THR A 117 -18.48 -9.78 -6.66
CA THR A 117 -19.89 -9.57 -7.04
C THR A 117 -20.02 -8.42 -8.04
N GLN A 118 -19.12 -7.44 -7.94
CA GLN A 118 -19.01 -6.33 -8.87
C GLN A 118 -17.59 -5.78 -8.87
N LEU A 119 -17.04 -5.53 -10.07
CA LEU A 119 -15.74 -4.91 -10.25
C LEU A 119 -15.88 -3.67 -11.12
N ARG A 120 -15.35 -2.55 -10.65
CA ARG A 120 -15.27 -1.30 -11.40
C ARG A 120 -13.82 -0.84 -11.51
N ILE A 121 -13.48 -0.29 -12.67
CA ILE A 121 -12.25 0.45 -12.90
C ILE A 121 -12.67 1.76 -13.57
N ALA A 122 -12.37 2.89 -12.93
CA ALA A 122 -12.91 4.19 -13.34
C ALA A 122 -14.44 4.14 -13.52
N ASN A 123 -14.95 4.48 -14.70
CA ASN A 123 -16.36 4.43 -15.10
C ASN A 123 -16.79 3.08 -15.70
N HIS A 124 -15.87 2.12 -15.86
CA HIS A 124 -16.16 0.81 -16.44
C HIS A 124 -16.58 -0.18 -15.36
N ILE A 125 -17.60 -0.97 -15.65
CA ILE A 125 -18.18 -1.94 -14.74
C ILE A 125 -18.21 -3.32 -15.41
N THR A 126 -17.81 -4.33 -14.66
CA THR A 126 -18.05 -5.73 -14.99
C THR A 126 -18.64 -6.46 -13.79
N ARG A 127 -19.37 -7.52 -14.08
CA ARG A 127 -19.97 -8.42 -13.09
C ARG A 127 -19.51 -9.84 -13.42
N ALA A 128 -19.50 -10.70 -12.40
CA ALA A 128 -19.30 -12.12 -12.64
C ALA A 128 -20.34 -12.63 -13.67
N PRO A 129 -19.98 -13.53 -14.59
CA PRO A 129 -20.92 -14.17 -15.49
C PRO A 129 -22.04 -14.88 -14.71
N ASP A 130 -23.25 -14.90 -15.27
CA ASP A 130 -24.35 -15.70 -14.71
C ASP A 130 -24.06 -17.19 -14.95
N GLY A 131 -23.87 -18.00 -13.90
CA GLY A 131 -23.66 -19.45 -14.03
C GLY A 131 -22.77 -20.11 -12.95
N ASP A 132 -22.41 -21.37 -13.18
CA ASP A 132 -21.51 -22.13 -12.30
C ASP A 132 -20.09 -21.54 -12.35
N TYR A 133 -19.75 -20.77 -11.31
CA TYR A 133 -18.48 -20.10 -11.20
C TYR A 133 -17.40 -21.07 -10.71
N VAL A 134 -16.43 -21.38 -11.59
CA VAL A 134 -15.22 -22.12 -11.19
C VAL A 134 -14.23 -21.13 -10.60
N ALA A 135 -13.78 -21.39 -9.37
CA ALA A 135 -12.77 -20.55 -8.74
C ALA A 135 -11.47 -20.56 -9.58
N PRO A 136 -10.85 -19.40 -9.85
CA PRO A 136 -9.60 -19.36 -10.59
C PRO A 136 -8.51 -20.13 -9.83
N GLU A 137 -7.71 -20.90 -10.57
CA GLU A 137 -6.59 -21.69 -10.03
C GLU A 137 -5.32 -20.85 -9.84
N HIS A 138 -5.28 -19.67 -10.46
CA HIS A 138 -4.13 -18.77 -10.48
C HIS A 138 -4.55 -17.36 -10.10
N PRO A 139 -3.63 -16.53 -9.58
CA PRO A 139 -3.90 -15.11 -9.40
C PRO A 139 -4.28 -14.46 -10.73
N GLU A 140 -5.13 -13.44 -10.66
CA GLU A 140 -5.66 -12.73 -11.82
C GLU A 140 -5.50 -11.23 -11.64
N ILE A 141 -5.45 -10.52 -12.76
CA ILE A 141 -5.47 -9.07 -12.84
C ILE A 141 -6.60 -8.60 -13.76
N ALA A 142 -7.42 -7.70 -13.24
CA ALA A 142 -8.38 -6.93 -14.00
C ALA A 142 -7.79 -5.57 -14.37
N ARG A 143 -7.98 -5.17 -15.62
CA ARG A 143 -7.57 -3.87 -16.18
C ARG A 143 -8.50 -3.46 -17.33
N ILE A 144 -8.43 -2.21 -17.75
CA ILE A 144 -9.11 -1.75 -18.96
C ILE A 144 -8.24 -2.05 -20.18
N LYS A 145 -8.86 -2.63 -21.21
CA LYS A 145 -8.29 -2.80 -22.54
C LYS A 145 -9.38 -2.50 -23.55
N ASP A 146 -9.12 -1.62 -24.51
CA ASP A 146 -10.08 -1.21 -25.55
C ASP A 146 -11.45 -0.78 -24.99
N GLY A 147 -11.45 -0.08 -23.84
CA GLY A 147 -12.67 0.43 -23.19
C GLY A 147 -13.53 -0.62 -22.49
N VAL A 148 -13.04 -1.85 -22.34
CA VAL A 148 -13.71 -2.91 -21.58
C VAL A 148 -12.80 -3.44 -20.48
N VAL A 149 -13.40 -3.91 -19.39
CA VAL A 149 -12.64 -4.56 -18.32
C VAL A 149 -12.33 -6.00 -18.74
N VAL A 150 -11.04 -6.31 -18.85
CA VAL A 150 -10.53 -7.66 -19.13
C VAL A 150 -9.91 -8.24 -17.87
N ILE A 151 -10.13 -9.54 -17.66
CA ILE A 151 -9.51 -10.32 -16.57
C ILE A 151 -8.56 -11.31 -17.22
N GLU A 152 -7.31 -11.30 -16.77
CA GLU A 152 -6.28 -12.21 -17.27
C GLU A 152 -5.55 -12.86 -16.10
N THR A 153 -5.06 -14.08 -16.31
CA THR A 153 -4.15 -14.73 -15.35
C THR A 153 -2.89 -13.89 -15.18
N TYR A 154 -2.49 -13.67 -13.94
CA TYR A 154 -1.23 -13.03 -13.60
C TYR A 154 -0.05 -13.93 -14.02
N GLN A 155 0.68 -13.53 -15.05
CA GLN A 155 1.82 -14.29 -15.54
C GLN A 155 3.10 -13.91 -14.79
N MET A 156 3.62 -14.86 -14.01
CA MET A 156 4.87 -14.67 -13.27
C MET A 156 6.04 -14.49 -14.26
N GLY A 157 6.68 -13.32 -14.26
CA GLY A 157 7.98 -13.10 -14.92
C GLY A 157 7.97 -12.61 -16.37
N GLN A 158 6.83 -12.25 -16.96
CA GLN A 158 6.78 -11.71 -18.33
C GLN A 158 6.93 -10.18 -18.43
N ASP A 159 6.83 -9.45 -17.31
CA ASP A 159 6.91 -7.97 -17.31
C ASP A 159 8.32 -7.41 -17.52
N ARG A 160 9.34 -8.25 -17.77
CA ARG A 160 10.75 -7.83 -17.93
C ARG A 160 11.27 -7.79 -19.37
N GLN A 161 10.50 -8.25 -20.37
CA GLN A 161 10.96 -8.30 -21.77
C GLN A 161 9.98 -7.61 -22.72
N SER A 162 9.82 -6.29 -22.63
CA SER A 162 9.18 -5.54 -23.72
C SER A 162 9.64 -4.10 -23.88
N LYS A 163 10.75 -3.69 -23.23
CA LYS A 163 11.43 -2.41 -23.51
C LYS A 163 12.95 -2.49 -23.40
N ILE A 164 13.56 -3.44 -24.11
CA ILE A 164 14.95 -3.32 -24.56
C ILE A 164 14.99 -3.90 -25.97
N GLY A 165 14.78 -3.04 -26.97
CA GLY A 165 14.82 -3.35 -28.39
C GLY A 165 14.86 -2.04 -29.16
#